data_AF-A0A2V6IZD6-F1
#
_entry.id   AF-A0A2V6IZD6-F1
#
_cell.length_a   1.000
_cell.length_b   1.000
_cell.length_c   1.000
_cell.angle_alpha   90.00
_cell.angle_beta   90.00
_cell.angle_gamma   90.00
#
_symmetry.space_group_name_H-M   'P 1'
#
loop_
_entity.id
_entity.type
_entity.pdbx_description
1 polymer ?
#
loop_
_entity_poly.entity_id
_entity_poly.type
_entity_poly.pdbx_seq_one_letter_code
_entity_poly.pdbx_strand_id
1 'polypeptide(L)'
;MAHLFDPLTIRDVEFVNRVFVSPMCQYSSTDGLPNDWHLVHLGSRAVGGAGLVMTEATAVLPEGRISPQDLGIWSDDHTEPLRRIVRFIHKQGSVAGMQLAHAGRKASTRRPWESAGAVTESEGGWKNVMAPSAIAFTENYPMPQALTRDGIREIVAAFAAAARRACEAGFRVIEIHAAHGYLIHEFLSPLSNQRDDDYGGSFENRTRMVREIVQAVRGTWPKGAPLFVRISATDWVEGGWDLGQSIALTRELEQLGVDLIDCSSGGSVPHAKIPIGAGYQTPFAQRIRDEAGILTGAVGMITSPAQAEHIINTGQADAILMAREFLREPYWPLHAAQELRQSASWPVQYLRAAPRDAHARVPVNLDKLKSCFEEQHAIPERG
;
A
#
# COMPACT_ATOMS: atom_id res chain seq x y z
N MET A 1 -18.89 -8.77 18.32
CA MET A 1 -17.76 -9.26 17.51
C MET A 1 -17.98 -8.75 16.09
N ALA A 2 -16.94 -8.32 15.40
CA ALA A 2 -17.05 -7.89 14.01
C ALA A 2 -16.98 -9.11 13.08
N HIS A 3 -17.66 -9.03 11.94
CA HIS A 3 -17.65 -10.02 10.88
C HIS A 3 -16.96 -9.50 9.63
N LEU A 4 -16.56 -10.41 8.73
CA LEU A 4 -15.82 -10.08 7.52
C LEU A 4 -16.58 -9.09 6.60
N PHE A 5 -17.90 -9.23 6.51
CA PHE A 5 -18.76 -8.35 5.70
C PHE A 5 -19.45 -7.24 6.49
N ASP A 6 -19.06 -7.01 7.75
CA ASP A 6 -19.46 -5.79 8.46
C ASP A 6 -18.70 -4.59 7.88
N PRO A 7 -19.35 -3.41 7.77
CA PRO A 7 -18.66 -2.19 7.38
C PRO A 7 -17.51 -1.84 8.33
N LEU A 8 -16.50 -1.16 7.77
CA LEU A 8 -15.40 -0.57 8.54
C LEU A 8 -15.32 0.92 8.19
N THR A 9 -15.45 1.78 9.20
CA THR A 9 -15.25 3.22 9.01
C THR A 9 -13.87 3.62 9.53
N ILE A 10 -13.09 4.29 8.70
CA ILE A 10 -11.82 4.90 9.07
C ILE A 10 -11.89 6.36 8.62
N ARG A 11 -11.77 7.30 9.56
CA ARG A 11 -12.05 8.73 9.32
C ARG A 11 -13.46 8.90 8.73
N ASP A 12 -13.59 9.64 7.63
CA ASP A 12 -14.86 9.90 6.94
C ASP A 12 -15.14 8.89 5.80
N VAL A 13 -14.31 7.85 5.66
CA VAL A 13 -14.47 6.79 4.65
C VAL A 13 -15.06 5.54 5.29
N GLU A 14 -16.21 5.11 4.77
CA GLU A 14 -16.84 3.84 5.10
C GLU A 14 -16.53 2.81 4.00
N PHE A 15 -15.88 1.71 4.38
CA PHE A 15 -15.68 0.54 3.53
C PHE A 15 -16.85 -0.42 3.74
N VAL A 16 -17.42 -0.93 2.64
CA VAL A 16 -18.60 -1.82 2.66
C VAL A 16 -18.35 -3.20 3.29
N ASN A 17 -17.07 -3.58 3.45
CA ASN A 17 -16.62 -4.78 4.15
C ASN A 17 -15.13 -4.67 4.46
N ARG A 18 -14.59 -5.67 5.17
CA ARG A 18 -13.19 -5.74 5.63
C ARG A 18 -12.26 -6.50 4.68
N VAL A 19 -12.70 -6.75 3.44
CA VAL A 19 -11.92 -7.47 2.41
C VAL A 19 -11.27 -6.48 1.46
N PHE A 20 -9.97 -6.28 1.61
CA PHE A 20 -9.20 -5.32 0.82
C PHE A 20 -8.31 -6.03 -0.20
N VAL A 21 -8.22 -5.46 -1.40
CA VAL A 21 -7.25 -5.89 -2.41
C VAL A 21 -5.89 -5.31 -2.04
N SER A 22 -4.90 -6.17 -1.85
CA SER A 22 -3.52 -5.75 -1.55
C SER A 22 -2.86 -5.17 -2.81
N PRO A 23 -1.91 -4.21 -2.68
CA PRO A 23 -1.13 -3.71 -3.81
C PRO A 23 -0.33 -4.84 -4.47
N MET A 24 -0.49 -5.00 -5.79
CA MET A 24 0.15 -6.05 -6.59
C MET A 24 0.70 -5.48 -7.90
N CYS A 25 2.02 -5.34 -8.02
CA CYS A 25 2.66 -4.84 -9.25
C CYS A 25 2.22 -5.64 -10.48
N GLN A 26 1.77 -4.92 -11.51
CA GLN A 26 1.33 -5.47 -12.79
C GLN A 26 2.41 -5.35 -13.86
N TYR A 27 3.41 -4.48 -13.67
CA TYR A 27 4.52 -4.29 -14.62
C TYR A 27 4.04 -4.07 -16.06
N SER A 28 2.98 -3.26 -16.18
CA SER A 28 2.19 -3.10 -17.42
C SER A 28 2.06 -1.65 -17.86
N SER A 29 2.71 -0.70 -17.18
CA SER A 29 2.69 0.72 -17.55
C SER A 29 3.67 1.04 -18.67
N THR A 30 3.44 2.17 -19.34
CA THR A 30 4.40 2.77 -20.28
C THR A 30 4.70 4.17 -19.77
N ASP A 31 5.97 4.46 -19.49
CA ASP A 31 6.41 5.72 -18.88
C ASP A 31 5.65 6.10 -17.60
N GLY A 32 5.28 5.10 -16.79
CA GLY A 32 4.50 5.31 -15.56
C GLY A 32 3.00 5.47 -15.77
N LEU A 33 2.52 5.62 -17.01
CA LEU A 33 1.10 5.85 -17.28
C LEU A 33 0.29 4.55 -17.20
N PRO A 34 -0.88 4.56 -16.52
CA PRO A 34 -1.80 3.44 -16.56
C PRO A 34 -2.46 3.33 -17.94
N ASN A 35 -3.03 2.16 -18.20
CA ASN A 35 -3.69 1.83 -19.46
C ASN A 35 -4.87 0.88 -19.21
N ASP A 36 -5.43 0.32 -20.28
CA ASP A 36 -6.61 -0.55 -20.17
C ASP A 36 -6.36 -1.84 -19.38
N TRP A 37 -5.12 -2.33 -19.28
CA TRP A 37 -4.80 -3.43 -18.36
C TRP A 37 -5.16 -3.07 -16.93
N HIS A 38 -4.76 -1.88 -16.47
CA HIS A 38 -5.02 -1.40 -15.12
C HIS A 38 -6.51 -1.18 -14.88
N LEU A 39 -7.22 -0.61 -15.87
CA LEU A 39 -8.67 -0.43 -15.80
C LEU A 39 -9.41 -1.76 -15.62
N VAL A 40 -9.11 -2.75 -16.47
CA VAL A 40 -9.76 -4.07 -16.41
C VAL A 40 -9.34 -4.81 -15.14
N HIS A 41 -8.05 -4.77 -14.79
CA HIS A 41 -7.51 -5.42 -13.61
C HIS A 41 -8.18 -4.90 -12.33
N LEU A 42 -8.11 -3.59 -12.06
CA LEU A 42 -8.63 -3.01 -10.82
C LEU A 42 -10.17 -2.99 -10.83
N GLY A 43 -10.76 -2.71 -11.99
CA GLY A 43 -12.21 -2.71 -12.17
C GLY A 43 -12.84 -4.07 -11.87
N SER A 44 -12.21 -5.18 -12.27
CA SER A 44 -12.72 -6.52 -12.01
C SER A 44 -12.82 -6.83 -10.50
N ARG A 45 -11.85 -6.40 -9.69
CA ARG A 45 -11.89 -6.61 -8.23
C ARG A 45 -12.92 -5.70 -7.55
N ALA A 46 -13.13 -4.50 -8.09
CA ALA A 46 -14.20 -3.61 -7.64
C ALA A 46 -15.58 -4.24 -7.93
N VAL A 47 -15.79 -4.76 -9.14
CA VAL A 47 -17.01 -5.53 -9.49
C VAL A 47 -17.15 -6.75 -8.56
N GLY A 48 -16.06 -7.41 -8.20
CA GLY A 48 -15.99 -8.50 -7.23
C GLY A 48 -16.40 -8.16 -5.80
N GLY A 49 -16.59 -6.88 -5.45
CA GLY A 49 -17.19 -6.48 -4.18
C GLY A 49 -16.20 -6.31 -3.02
N ALA A 50 -14.91 -6.10 -3.30
CA ALA A 50 -13.95 -5.74 -2.26
C ALA A 50 -14.30 -4.37 -1.63
N GLY A 51 -14.07 -4.19 -0.33
CA GLY A 51 -14.30 -2.91 0.35
C GLY A 51 -13.33 -1.82 -0.11
N LEU A 52 -12.07 -2.19 -0.34
CA LEU A 52 -11.00 -1.33 -0.83
C LEU A 52 -10.26 -2.03 -1.97
N VAL A 53 -9.97 -1.28 -3.04
CA VAL A 53 -9.11 -1.72 -4.14
C VAL A 53 -7.87 -0.83 -4.18
N MET A 54 -6.73 -1.37 -3.73
CA MET A 54 -5.44 -0.68 -3.83
C MET A 54 -4.87 -0.83 -5.24
N THR A 55 -4.34 0.26 -5.80
CA THR A 55 -3.40 0.16 -6.92
C THR A 55 -2.09 -0.49 -6.45
N GLU A 56 -1.29 -0.95 -7.40
CA GLU A 56 0.06 -1.40 -7.12
C GLU A 56 0.98 -0.30 -6.57
N ALA A 57 2.18 -0.71 -6.15
CA ALA A 57 3.26 0.20 -5.79
C ALA A 57 3.47 1.22 -6.91
N THR A 58 3.14 2.48 -6.62
CA THR A 58 3.13 3.58 -7.60
C THR A 58 4.29 4.51 -7.29
N ALA A 59 5.22 4.61 -8.24
CA ALA A 59 6.47 5.32 -8.02
C ALA A 59 6.27 6.84 -7.93
N VAL A 60 6.83 7.44 -6.88
CA VAL A 60 6.78 8.90 -6.64
C VAL A 60 7.80 9.68 -7.47
N LEU A 61 8.81 8.99 -8.00
CA LEU A 61 9.85 9.49 -8.90
C LEU A 61 10.12 8.45 -10.00
N PRO A 62 10.55 8.85 -11.21
CA PRO A 62 10.88 7.90 -12.28
C PRO A 62 11.93 6.85 -11.89
N GLU A 63 12.97 7.25 -11.17
CA GLU A 63 14.04 6.37 -10.68
C GLU A 63 13.63 5.51 -9.47
N GLY A 64 12.49 5.82 -8.87
CA GLY A 64 11.90 5.08 -7.75
C GLY A 64 11.09 3.85 -8.18
N ARG A 65 10.98 3.56 -9.47
CA ARG A 65 10.30 2.38 -9.99
C ARG A 65 11.08 1.09 -9.70
N ILE A 66 10.39 -0.04 -9.55
CA ILE A 66 11.03 -1.37 -9.51
C ILE A 66 11.52 -1.72 -10.91
N SER A 67 10.62 -1.67 -11.90
CA SER A 67 10.90 -1.91 -13.32
C SER A 67 10.53 -0.71 -14.19
N PRO A 68 11.00 -0.63 -15.45
CA PRO A 68 10.59 0.45 -16.35
C PRO A 68 9.06 0.47 -16.63
N GLN A 69 8.37 -0.65 -16.39
CA GLN A 69 6.92 -0.82 -16.63
C GLN A 69 6.06 -0.62 -15.37
N ASP A 70 6.65 -0.09 -14.29
CA ASP A 70 5.90 0.24 -13.08
C ASP A 70 5.01 1.47 -13.28
N LEU A 71 3.90 1.48 -12.56
CA LEU A 71 2.98 2.61 -12.46
C LEU A 71 3.65 3.81 -11.76
N GLY A 72 3.35 5.03 -12.21
CA GLY A 72 3.92 6.28 -11.73
C GLY A 72 2.88 7.31 -11.29
N ILE A 73 3.31 8.27 -10.48
CA ILE A 73 2.53 9.46 -10.09
C ILE A 73 3.40 10.71 -9.87
N TRP A 74 4.55 10.78 -10.57
CA TRP A 74 5.53 11.87 -10.44
C TRP A 74 5.22 13.11 -11.30
N SER A 75 4.37 12.96 -12.32
CA SER A 75 3.90 14.03 -13.22
C SER A 75 2.38 14.20 -13.13
N ASP A 76 1.90 15.42 -13.39
CA ASP A 76 0.46 15.74 -13.44
C ASP A 76 -0.25 14.96 -14.57
N ASP A 77 0.48 14.55 -15.61
CA ASP A 77 -0.01 13.73 -16.72
C ASP A 77 -0.59 12.36 -16.28
N HIS A 78 -0.15 11.85 -15.13
CA HIS A 78 -0.66 10.59 -14.58
C HIS A 78 -2.09 10.71 -14.05
N THR A 79 -2.51 11.93 -13.69
CA THR A 79 -3.72 12.17 -12.89
C THR A 79 -5.00 11.81 -13.64
N GLU A 80 -5.17 12.26 -14.88
CA GLU A 80 -6.40 12.03 -15.66
C GLU A 80 -6.60 10.54 -16.03
N PRO A 81 -5.59 9.82 -16.55
CA PRO A 81 -5.71 8.37 -16.78
C PRO A 81 -6.08 7.58 -15.52
N LEU A 82 -5.50 7.92 -14.37
CA LEU A 82 -5.86 7.32 -13.09
C LEU A 82 -7.29 7.67 -12.65
N ARG A 83 -7.71 8.92 -12.84
CA ARG A 83 -9.07 9.39 -12.52
C ARG A 83 -10.15 8.57 -13.19
N ARG A 84 -9.94 8.16 -14.45
CA ARG A 84 -10.85 7.25 -15.18
C ARG A 84 -11.05 5.93 -14.42
N ILE A 85 -9.96 5.35 -13.93
CA ILE A 85 -9.96 4.06 -13.21
C ILE A 85 -10.62 4.22 -11.84
N VAL A 86 -10.22 5.23 -11.06
CA VAL A 86 -10.79 5.55 -9.75
C VAL A 86 -12.31 5.74 -9.84
N ARG A 87 -12.77 6.52 -10.82
CA ARG A 87 -14.22 6.74 -11.03
C ARG A 87 -14.96 5.43 -11.27
N PHE A 88 -14.35 4.49 -11.99
CA PHE A 88 -14.96 3.19 -12.22
C PHE A 88 -15.03 2.38 -10.92
N ILE A 89 -13.95 2.31 -10.15
CA ILE A 89 -13.90 1.60 -8.86
C ILE A 89 -15.01 2.11 -7.91
N HIS A 90 -15.11 3.43 -7.72
CA HIS A 90 -16.13 4.03 -6.85
C HIS A 90 -17.56 3.76 -7.31
N LYS A 91 -17.80 3.74 -8.63
CA LYS A 91 -19.11 3.38 -9.20
C LYS A 91 -19.49 1.93 -8.93
N GLN A 92 -18.52 1.05 -8.71
CA GLN A 92 -18.73 -0.35 -8.33
C GLN A 92 -18.79 -0.56 -6.81
N GLY A 93 -18.97 0.49 -6.00
CA GLY A 93 -19.18 0.39 -4.55
C GLY A 93 -17.92 0.07 -3.72
N SER A 94 -16.75 0.01 -4.35
CA SER A 94 -15.46 -0.14 -3.67
C SER A 94 -14.75 1.20 -3.55
N VAL A 95 -13.99 1.41 -2.47
CA VAL A 95 -13.11 2.59 -2.34
C VAL A 95 -11.82 2.35 -3.13
N ALA A 96 -11.33 3.36 -3.85
CA ALA A 96 -10.02 3.30 -4.50
C ALA A 96 -8.92 3.81 -3.57
N GLY A 97 -7.86 3.02 -3.42
CA GLY A 97 -6.64 3.41 -2.71
C GLY A 97 -5.40 3.29 -3.59
N MET A 98 -4.31 3.95 -3.18
CA MET A 98 -3.03 3.91 -3.88
C MET A 98 -1.88 3.68 -2.90
N GLN A 99 -0.98 2.76 -3.26
CA GLN A 99 0.28 2.59 -2.55
C GLN A 99 1.37 3.46 -3.19
N LEU A 100 1.89 4.44 -2.45
CA LEU A 100 3.02 5.27 -2.86
C LEU A 100 4.34 4.58 -2.53
N ALA A 101 5.26 4.52 -3.50
CA ALA A 101 6.47 3.72 -3.37
C ALA A 101 7.72 4.39 -3.96
N HIS A 102 8.86 3.94 -3.46
CA HIS A 102 10.18 4.15 -4.05
C HIS A 102 11.02 2.88 -3.83
N ALA A 103 11.46 2.23 -4.90
CA ALA A 103 12.07 0.91 -4.87
C ALA A 103 13.50 0.86 -4.30
N GLY A 104 14.14 2.02 -4.14
CA GLY A 104 15.45 2.13 -3.50
C GLY A 104 16.50 1.29 -4.21
N ARG A 105 17.31 0.53 -3.47
CA ARG A 105 18.37 -0.34 -4.04
C ARG A 105 17.84 -1.50 -4.88
N LYS A 106 16.52 -1.71 -4.91
CA LYS A 106 15.84 -2.73 -5.72
C LYS A 106 15.20 -2.16 -7.00
N ALA A 107 15.48 -0.90 -7.31
CA ALA A 107 15.05 -0.24 -8.53
C ALA A 107 15.79 -0.74 -9.79
N SER A 108 15.28 -0.39 -10.96
CA SER A 108 15.86 -0.70 -12.28
C SER A 108 16.08 -2.20 -12.53
N THR A 109 15.06 -3.02 -12.22
CA THR A 109 15.07 -4.48 -12.38
C THR A 109 14.04 -4.97 -13.39
N ARG A 110 14.29 -6.17 -13.92
CA ARG A 110 13.42 -6.82 -14.92
C ARG A 110 12.11 -7.29 -14.32
N ARG A 111 11.12 -7.50 -15.20
CA ARG A 111 9.80 -8.00 -14.80
C ARG A 111 9.92 -9.44 -14.30
N PRO A 112 9.06 -9.89 -13.38
CA PRO A 112 9.23 -11.21 -12.75
C PRO A 112 9.17 -12.42 -13.70
N TRP A 113 8.58 -12.28 -14.89
CA TRP A 113 8.52 -13.35 -15.91
C TRP A 113 9.64 -13.30 -16.93
N GLU A 114 10.56 -12.34 -16.82
CA GLU A 114 11.79 -12.26 -17.60
C GLU A 114 12.96 -12.87 -16.81
N SER A 115 14.19 -12.71 -17.29
CA SER A 115 15.37 -13.06 -16.50
C SER A 115 15.48 -12.18 -15.25
N ALA A 116 16.02 -12.73 -14.17
CA ALA A 116 16.30 -11.96 -12.96
C ALA A 116 17.44 -10.96 -13.18
N GLY A 117 17.39 -9.82 -12.47
CA GLY A 117 18.49 -8.86 -12.38
C GLY A 117 18.17 -7.48 -12.95
N ALA A 118 19.22 -6.68 -13.10
CA ALA A 118 19.15 -5.31 -13.59
C ALA A 118 18.70 -5.19 -15.06
N VAL A 119 18.05 -4.08 -15.38
CA VAL A 119 17.77 -3.63 -16.75
C VAL A 119 18.91 -2.72 -17.20
N THR A 120 19.41 -2.91 -18.42
CA THR A 120 20.42 -2.02 -19.01
C THR A 120 19.80 -0.68 -19.43
N GLU A 121 20.59 0.40 -19.52
CA GLU A 121 20.08 1.71 -20.00
C GLU A 121 19.47 1.62 -21.40
N SER A 122 20.04 0.79 -22.29
CA SER A 122 19.49 0.52 -23.63
C SER A 122 18.13 -0.17 -23.63
N GLU A 123 17.75 -0.82 -22.53
CA GLU A 123 16.46 -1.50 -22.34
C GLU A 123 15.52 -0.69 -21.43
N GLY A 124 15.85 0.57 -21.13
CA GLY A 124 15.05 1.46 -20.29
C GLY A 124 15.38 1.43 -18.80
N GLY A 125 16.46 0.76 -18.39
CA GLY A 125 17.01 0.85 -17.04
C GLY A 125 17.72 2.19 -16.78
N TRP A 126 18.12 2.42 -15.52
CA TRP A 126 18.80 3.65 -15.11
C TRP A 126 19.89 3.37 -14.08
N LYS A 127 20.91 4.25 -14.06
CA LYS A 127 22.03 4.18 -13.10
C LYS A 127 21.77 4.90 -11.79
N ASN A 128 20.82 5.83 -11.77
CA ASN A 128 20.48 6.63 -10.58
C ASN A 128 19.64 5.81 -9.59
N VAL A 129 20.15 4.67 -9.14
CA VAL A 129 19.52 3.83 -8.12
C VAL A 129 19.97 4.34 -6.76
N MET A 130 19.04 4.62 -5.87
CA MET A 130 19.30 5.31 -4.60
C MET A 130 19.02 4.42 -3.40
N ALA A 131 19.78 4.57 -2.32
CA ALA A 131 19.62 3.81 -1.09
C ALA A 131 20.15 4.60 0.13
N PRO A 132 19.88 4.19 1.39
CA PRO A 132 20.54 4.78 2.55
C PRO A 132 22.07 4.60 2.51
N SER A 133 22.56 3.48 1.99
CA SER A 133 23.98 3.14 1.91
C SER A 133 24.31 2.46 0.57
N ALA A 134 25.57 2.57 0.12
CA ALA A 134 26.05 1.97 -1.12
C ALA A 134 26.25 0.44 -1.00
N ILE A 135 25.14 -0.28 -0.76
CA ILE A 135 25.10 -1.72 -0.53
C ILE A 135 24.04 -2.32 -1.45
N ALA A 136 24.46 -3.01 -2.51
CA ALA A 136 23.56 -3.70 -3.43
C ALA A 136 22.73 -4.77 -2.72
N PHE A 137 21.52 -5.04 -3.22
CA PHE A 137 20.64 -6.09 -2.67
C PHE A 137 21.19 -7.50 -2.91
N THR A 138 21.69 -7.75 -4.12
CA THR A 138 22.49 -8.93 -4.52
C THR A 138 23.49 -8.51 -5.60
N GLU A 139 24.39 -9.42 -5.99
CA GLU A 139 25.39 -9.18 -7.04
C GLU A 139 24.78 -8.86 -8.42
N ASN A 140 23.54 -9.29 -8.68
CA ASN A 140 22.84 -9.07 -9.95
C ASN A 140 21.97 -7.80 -9.96
N TYR A 141 22.01 -7.01 -8.90
CA TYR A 141 21.28 -5.75 -8.77
C TYR A 141 22.23 -4.56 -9.04
N PRO A 142 21.71 -3.41 -9.48
CA PRO A 142 22.52 -2.20 -9.60
C PRO A 142 23.16 -1.83 -8.26
N MET A 143 24.41 -1.34 -8.29
CA MET A 143 25.02 -0.74 -7.11
C MET A 143 24.33 0.61 -6.84
N PRO A 144 23.69 0.80 -5.67
CA PRO A 144 23.02 2.06 -5.39
C PRO A 144 24.01 3.15 -4.99
N GLN A 145 23.60 4.39 -5.20
CA GLN A 145 24.24 5.58 -4.64
C GLN A 145 23.64 5.86 -3.26
N ALA A 146 24.49 6.15 -2.28
CA ALA A 146 24.05 6.55 -0.95
C ALA A 146 23.41 7.95 -1.03
N LEU A 147 22.19 8.08 -0.53
CA LEU A 147 21.46 9.35 -0.54
C LEU A 147 22.16 10.42 0.29
N THR A 148 22.20 11.64 -0.24
CA THR A 148 22.55 12.84 0.54
C THR A 148 21.33 13.28 1.37
N ARG A 149 21.54 14.17 2.35
CA ARG A 149 20.44 14.78 3.10
C ARG A 149 19.49 15.58 2.20
N ASP A 150 20.00 16.19 1.13
CA ASP A 150 19.17 16.86 0.12
C ASP A 150 18.33 15.86 -0.66
N GLY A 151 18.91 14.74 -1.12
CA GLY A 151 18.17 13.69 -1.82
C GLY A 151 17.06 13.08 -0.95
N ILE A 152 17.28 12.92 0.36
CA ILE A 152 16.23 12.50 1.29
C ILE A 152 15.08 13.52 1.31
N ARG A 153 15.39 14.83 1.42
CA ARG A 153 14.37 15.89 1.39
C ARG A 153 13.59 15.93 0.08
N GLU A 154 14.25 15.74 -1.05
CA GLU A 154 13.61 15.67 -2.38
C GLU A 154 12.62 14.51 -2.46
N ILE A 155 13.01 13.33 -1.96
CA ILE A 155 12.12 12.16 -1.91
C ILE A 155 10.92 12.41 -0.98
N VAL A 156 11.14 12.99 0.21
CA VAL A 156 10.04 13.38 1.12
C VAL A 156 9.04 14.31 0.42
N ALA A 157 9.54 15.32 -0.30
CA ALA A 157 8.70 16.22 -1.08
C ALA A 157 7.96 15.50 -2.23
N ALA A 158 8.61 14.54 -2.88
CA ALA A 158 8.00 13.73 -3.95
C ALA A 158 6.83 12.89 -3.43
N PHE A 159 6.94 12.28 -2.24
CA PHE A 159 5.83 11.57 -1.60
C PHE A 159 4.63 12.50 -1.33
N ALA A 160 4.86 13.72 -0.83
CA ALA A 160 3.79 14.68 -0.62
C ALA A 160 3.13 15.13 -1.94
N ALA A 161 3.93 15.39 -2.98
CA ALA A 161 3.41 15.73 -4.31
C ALA A 161 2.60 14.59 -4.94
N ALA A 162 3.05 13.35 -4.76
CA ALA A 162 2.36 12.15 -5.19
C ALA A 162 1.00 11.98 -4.48
N ALA A 163 0.96 12.18 -3.15
CA ALA A 163 -0.28 12.13 -2.38
C ALA A 163 -1.30 13.17 -2.86
N ARG A 164 -0.84 14.40 -3.15
CA ARG A 164 -1.68 15.45 -3.74
C ARG A 164 -2.30 15.02 -5.08
N ARG A 165 -1.48 14.53 -6.02
CA ARG A 165 -1.96 14.05 -7.33
C ARG A 165 -2.89 12.85 -7.21
N ALA A 166 -2.63 11.94 -6.28
CA ALA A 166 -3.54 10.83 -6.02
C ALA A 166 -4.90 11.35 -5.53
N CYS A 167 -4.91 12.37 -4.67
CA CYS A 167 -6.14 13.01 -4.22
C CYS A 167 -6.90 13.66 -5.39
N GLU A 168 -6.20 14.38 -6.27
CA GLU A 168 -6.73 14.97 -7.51
C GLU A 168 -7.29 13.94 -8.51
N ALA A 169 -6.67 12.75 -8.57
CA ALA A 169 -7.18 11.61 -9.34
C ALA A 169 -8.41 10.97 -8.69
N GLY A 170 -8.73 11.35 -7.46
CA GLY A 170 -9.93 10.93 -6.73
C GLY A 170 -9.70 9.79 -5.76
N PHE A 171 -8.47 9.32 -5.53
CA PHE A 171 -8.20 8.30 -4.51
C PHE A 171 -8.64 8.79 -3.13
N ARG A 172 -9.06 7.86 -2.27
CA ARG A 172 -9.52 8.17 -0.90
C ARG A 172 -8.79 7.38 0.19
N VAL A 173 -7.80 6.59 -0.19
CA VAL A 173 -6.84 5.96 0.72
C VAL A 173 -5.45 6.10 0.11
N ILE A 174 -4.47 6.50 0.92
CA ILE A 174 -3.05 6.39 0.56
C ILE A 174 -2.40 5.40 1.49
N GLU A 175 -1.52 4.55 0.96
CA GLU A 175 -0.62 3.72 1.72
C GLU A 175 0.83 4.09 1.40
N ILE A 176 1.64 4.38 2.41
CA ILE A 176 3.09 4.59 2.24
C ILE A 176 3.78 3.23 2.30
N HIS A 177 4.55 2.88 1.26
CA HIS A 177 5.26 1.61 1.22
C HIS A 177 6.58 1.65 2.00
N ALA A 178 6.54 1.21 3.26
CA ALA A 178 7.69 1.08 4.17
C ALA A 178 8.10 -0.38 4.45
N ALA A 179 8.00 -1.23 3.43
CA ALA A 179 8.16 -2.69 3.57
C ALA A 179 8.99 -3.29 2.44
N HIS A 180 9.18 -4.62 2.48
CA HIS A 180 9.71 -5.45 1.40
C HIS A 180 11.12 -5.11 0.90
N GLY A 181 11.87 -4.32 1.68
CA GLY A 181 13.25 -3.95 1.39
C GLY A 181 13.38 -2.91 0.29
N TYR A 182 12.31 -2.15 0.03
CA TYR A 182 12.36 -0.92 -0.76
C TYR A 182 12.78 0.26 0.11
N LEU A 183 12.93 1.44 -0.48
CA LEU A 183 13.70 2.55 0.08
C LEU A 183 13.42 2.82 1.56
N ILE A 184 12.16 3.02 1.95
CA ILE A 184 11.84 3.35 3.35
C ILE A 184 12.20 2.18 4.28
N HIS A 185 11.92 0.94 3.89
CA HIS A 185 12.34 -0.23 4.66
C HIS A 185 13.87 -0.38 4.70
N GLU A 186 14.57 0.02 3.64
CA GLU A 186 16.03 0.03 3.63
C GLU A 186 16.58 0.96 4.72
N PHE A 187 15.96 2.12 4.96
CA PHE A 187 16.33 3.01 6.06
C PHE A 187 16.03 2.42 7.43
N LEU A 188 14.91 1.70 7.56
CA LEU A 188 14.53 1.03 8.80
C LEU A 188 15.50 -0.09 9.17
N SER A 189 15.88 -0.94 8.22
CA SER A 189 16.68 -2.12 8.50
C SER A 189 18.17 -1.80 8.66
N PRO A 190 18.82 -2.16 9.79
CA PRO A 190 20.27 -2.03 9.96
C PRO A 190 21.05 -2.95 9.00
N LEU A 191 20.41 -3.92 8.35
CA LEU A 191 21.04 -4.78 7.33
C LEU A 191 21.35 -4.02 6.03
N SER A 192 20.65 -2.90 5.78
CA SER A 192 20.79 -2.09 4.58
C SER A 192 21.23 -0.65 4.86
N ASN A 193 20.99 -0.16 6.08
CA ASN A 193 21.36 1.19 6.50
C ASN A 193 22.58 1.18 7.42
N GLN A 194 23.74 1.54 6.85
CA GLN A 194 25.02 1.70 7.52
C GLN A 194 25.45 3.16 7.60
N ARG A 195 24.49 4.09 7.59
CA ARG A 195 24.78 5.53 7.71
C ARG A 195 25.26 5.85 9.13
N ASP A 196 26.16 6.83 9.20
CA ASP A 196 26.74 7.40 10.43
C ASP A 196 26.20 8.81 10.74
N ASP A 197 25.20 9.26 9.98
CA ASP A 197 24.51 10.53 10.20
C ASP A 197 23.15 10.36 10.89
N ASP A 198 22.37 11.44 10.98
CA ASP A 198 21.08 11.47 11.68
C ASP A 198 20.01 10.57 11.05
N TYR A 199 20.31 9.84 9.98
CA TYR A 199 19.41 8.86 9.34
C TYR A 199 19.87 7.40 9.49
N GLY A 200 20.94 7.11 10.25
CA GLY A 200 21.41 5.75 10.54
C GLY A 200 21.82 5.50 11.99
N GLY A 201 22.17 4.25 12.29
CA GLY A 201 22.54 3.81 13.63
C GLY A 201 21.33 3.57 14.54
N SER A 202 20.97 4.56 15.35
CA SER A 202 19.91 4.40 16.37
C SER A 202 18.54 4.15 15.75
N PHE A 203 17.60 3.65 16.58
CA PHE A 203 16.22 3.47 16.16
C PHE A 203 15.61 4.79 15.68
N GLU A 204 15.80 5.88 16.43
CA GLU A 204 15.26 7.21 16.13
C GLU A 204 15.76 7.76 14.79
N ASN A 205 17.03 7.49 14.47
CA ASN A 205 17.64 7.93 13.21
C ASN A 205 17.14 7.09 12.04
N ARG A 206 17.12 5.75 12.17
CA ARG A 206 16.61 4.85 11.13
C ARG A 206 15.14 5.09 10.80
N THR A 207 14.32 5.46 11.80
CA THR A 207 12.90 5.79 11.62
C THR A 207 12.65 7.24 11.20
N ARG A 208 13.67 8.10 11.12
CA ARG A 208 13.48 9.53 10.80
C ARG A 208 12.82 9.74 9.45
N MET A 209 13.31 9.09 8.40
CA MET A 209 12.80 9.29 7.05
C MET A 209 11.31 8.92 6.92
N VAL A 210 10.87 7.80 7.49
CA VAL A 210 9.44 7.40 7.41
C VAL A 210 8.55 8.40 8.14
N ARG A 211 9.00 8.96 9.27
CA ARG A 211 8.25 9.98 10.02
C ARG A 211 8.14 11.29 9.25
N GLU A 212 9.23 11.72 8.61
CA GLU A 212 9.22 12.91 7.75
C GLU A 212 8.30 12.73 6.54
N ILE A 213 8.32 11.55 5.89
CA ILE A 213 7.39 11.23 4.79
C ILE A 213 5.94 11.26 5.27
N VAL A 214 5.63 10.61 6.40
CA VAL A 214 4.27 10.58 6.96
C VAL A 214 3.78 11.98 7.28
N GLN A 215 4.61 12.82 7.92
CA GLN A 215 4.28 14.22 8.19
C GLN A 215 4.02 15.02 6.91
N ALA A 216 4.88 14.88 5.90
CA ALA A 216 4.75 15.61 4.64
C ALA A 216 3.49 15.18 3.85
N VAL A 217 3.21 13.88 3.80
CA VAL A 217 1.99 13.33 3.19
C VAL A 217 0.76 13.77 3.98
N ARG A 218 0.79 13.72 5.31
CA ARG A 218 -0.34 14.18 6.14
C ARG A 218 -0.62 15.67 6.01
N GLY A 219 0.41 16.49 5.78
CA GLY A 219 0.25 17.92 5.55
C GLY A 219 -0.48 18.30 4.26
N THR A 220 -0.57 17.39 3.28
CA THR A 220 -1.19 17.64 1.96
C THR A 220 -2.41 16.76 1.67
N TRP A 221 -2.62 15.71 2.45
CA TRP A 221 -3.72 14.78 2.29
C TRP A 221 -4.92 15.20 3.15
N PRO A 222 -6.18 15.03 2.68
CA PRO A 222 -7.36 15.43 3.44
C PRO A 222 -7.44 14.75 4.81
N LYS A 223 -7.79 15.51 5.85
CA LYS A 223 -7.89 15.01 7.23
C LYS A 223 -8.94 13.91 7.39
N GLY A 224 -10.01 13.98 6.60
CA GLY A 224 -11.09 12.98 6.56
C GLY A 224 -10.76 11.70 5.79
N ALA A 225 -9.61 11.63 5.11
CA ALA A 225 -9.24 10.49 4.28
C ALA A 225 -8.13 9.63 4.94
N PRO A 226 -8.28 8.29 4.99
CA PRO A 226 -7.31 7.40 5.61
C PRO A 226 -5.89 7.47 5.04
N LEU A 227 -4.91 7.36 5.93
CA LEU A 227 -3.50 7.11 5.62
C LEU A 227 -3.02 5.82 6.25
N PHE A 228 -2.58 4.91 5.40
CA PHE A 228 -2.00 3.64 5.80
C PHE A 228 -0.49 3.70 5.67
N VAL A 229 0.18 2.83 6.42
CA VAL A 229 1.60 2.53 6.22
C VAL A 229 1.75 1.02 6.16
N ARG A 230 2.36 0.52 5.09
CA ARG A 230 2.73 -0.89 5.01
C ARG A 230 4.13 -1.08 5.55
N ILE A 231 4.29 -1.99 6.51
CA ILE A 231 5.60 -2.32 7.09
C ILE A 231 5.95 -3.79 6.89
N SER A 232 7.25 -4.08 6.86
CA SER A 232 7.74 -5.42 7.13
C SER A 232 7.93 -5.53 8.65
N ALA A 233 7.09 -6.32 9.32
CA ALA A 233 7.12 -6.44 10.78
C ALA A 233 8.40 -7.09 11.33
N THR A 234 9.14 -7.80 10.48
CA THR A 234 10.47 -8.34 10.77
C THR A 234 11.20 -8.62 9.46
N ASP A 235 12.53 -8.55 9.49
CA ASP A 235 13.42 -9.00 8.42
C ASP A 235 13.63 -10.52 8.38
N TRP A 236 13.24 -11.24 9.44
CA TRP A 236 13.53 -12.67 9.65
C TRP A 236 15.01 -13.03 9.74
N VAL A 237 15.86 -12.06 10.08
CA VAL A 237 17.32 -12.25 10.21
C VAL A 237 17.79 -11.59 11.51
N GLU A 238 18.68 -12.27 12.22
CA GLU A 238 19.29 -11.76 13.45
C GLU A 238 20.03 -10.44 13.18
N GLY A 239 19.92 -9.49 14.12
CA GLY A 239 20.47 -8.15 13.97
C GLY A 239 19.72 -7.27 12.96
N GLY A 240 18.64 -7.75 12.34
CA GLY A 240 17.77 -6.97 11.45
C GLY A 240 16.63 -6.23 12.16
N TRP A 241 15.66 -5.78 11.37
CA TRP A 241 14.41 -5.21 11.87
C TRP A 241 13.53 -6.29 12.51
N ASP A 242 12.90 -5.97 13.64
CA ASP A 242 12.08 -6.91 14.41
C ASP A 242 10.71 -6.33 14.78
N LEU A 243 9.89 -7.17 15.42
CA LEU A 243 8.52 -6.82 15.79
C LEU A 243 8.46 -5.78 16.91
N GLY A 244 9.41 -5.76 17.84
CA GLY A 244 9.46 -4.77 18.91
C GLY A 244 9.71 -3.37 18.34
N GLN A 245 10.65 -3.27 17.40
CA GLN A 245 10.90 -2.04 16.64
C GLN A 245 9.69 -1.62 15.81
N SER A 246 8.99 -2.58 15.19
CA SER A 246 7.74 -2.32 14.44
C SER A 246 6.63 -1.73 15.32
N ILE A 247 6.44 -2.28 16.53
CA ILE A 247 5.45 -1.76 17.50
C ILE A 247 5.84 -0.35 17.96
N ALA A 248 7.11 -0.12 18.28
CA ALA A 248 7.62 1.19 18.67
C ALA A 248 7.40 2.23 17.56
N LEU A 249 7.77 1.91 16.32
CA LEU A 249 7.56 2.78 15.16
C LEU A 249 6.07 3.06 14.98
N THR A 250 5.23 2.05 15.09
CA THR A 250 3.78 2.19 14.90
C THR A 250 3.17 3.19 15.88
N ARG A 251 3.60 3.19 17.15
CA ARG A 251 3.14 4.18 18.14
C ARG A 251 3.51 5.61 17.74
N GLU A 252 4.71 5.81 17.18
CA GLU A 252 5.11 7.13 16.66
C GLU A 252 4.29 7.51 15.42
N LEU A 253 3.99 6.56 14.53
CA LEU A 253 3.20 6.82 13.32
C LEU A 253 1.73 7.14 13.62
N GLU A 254 1.13 6.51 14.62
CA GLU A 254 -0.23 6.81 15.10
C GLU A 254 -0.35 8.28 15.53
N GLN A 255 0.61 8.78 16.31
CA GLN A 255 0.67 10.18 16.73
C GLN A 255 0.83 11.17 15.56
N LEU A 256 1.39 10.70 14.43
CA LEU A 256 1.53 11.49 13.21
C LEU A 256 0.31 11.40 12.27
N GLY A 257 -0.75 10.70 12.70
CA GLY A 257 -2.02 10.60 11.98
C GLY A 257 -2.09 9.48 10.94
N VAL A 258 -1.29 8.42 11.11
CA VAL A 258 -1.51 7.14 10.42
C VAL A 258 -2.70 6.43 11.05
N ASP A 259 -3.56 5.86 10.21
CA ASP A 259 -4.85 5.32 10.62
C ASP A 259 -4.88 3.78 10.64
N LEU A 260 -4.02 3.12 9.86
CA LEU A 260 -3.90 1.66 9.81
C LEU A 260 -2.49 1.22 9.38
N ILE A 261 -2.00 0.13 9.98
CA ILE A 261 -0.77 -0.54 9.54
C ILE A 261 -1.09 -1.80 8.74
N ASP A 262 -0.61 -1.88 7.49
CA ASP A 262 -0.62 -3.11 6.70
C ASP A 262 0.62 -3.95 7.07
N CYS A 263 0.40 -5.08 7.76
CA CYS A 263 1.44 -5.85 8.42
C CYS A 263 1.97 -6.99 7.53
N SER A 264 3.03 -6.71 6.77
CA SER A 264 3.78 -7.70 5.98
C SER A 264 5.09 -8.11 6.69
N SER A 265 6.04 -8.70 5.98
CA SER A 265 7.37 -9.04 6.50
C SER A 265 8.42 -9.24 5.41
N GLY A 266 9.69 -9.26 5.81
CA GLY A 266 10.83 -9.64 4.97
C GLY A 266 11.17 -8.67 3.84
N GLY A 267 12.02 -9.16 2.94
CA GLY A 267 12.38 -8.49 1.68
C GLY A 267 13.63 -7.60 1.73
N SER A 268 14.16 -7.30 2.93
CA SER A 268 15.40 -6.51 3.08
C SER A 268 16.64 -7.23 2.55
N VAL A 269 16.74 -8.54 2.78
CA VAL A 269 17.87 -9.38 2.34
C VAL A 269 17.39 -10.64 1.61
N PRO A 270 18.19 -11.20 0.68
CA PRO A 270 17.79 -12.34 -0.16
C PRO A 270 17.79 -13.70 0.57
N HIS A 271 18.51 -13.82 1.68
CA HIS A 271 18.79 -15.10 2.36
C HIS A 271 17.92 -15.34 3.61
N ALA A 272 16.94 -14.48 3.86
CA ALA A 272 16.02 -14.62 4.98
C ALA A 272 15.22 -15.94 4.90
N LYS A 273 15.15 -16.68 6.01
CA LYS A 273 14.37 -17.92 6.10
C LYS A 273 12.98 -17.60 6.65
N ILE A 274 12.00 -17.52 5.76
CA ILE A 274 10.63 -17.14 6.10
C ILE A 274 9.77 -18.40 6.28
N PRO A 275 9.07 -18.59 7.42
CA PRO A 275 8.18 -19.73 7.65
C PRO A 275 6.84 -19.51 6.92
N ILE A 276 6.85 -19.58 5.59
CA ILE A 276 5.68 -19.33 4.76
C ILE A 276 4.62 -20.40 5.00
N GLY A 277 3.42 -19.97 5.39
CA GLY A 277 2.25 -20.82 5.62
C GLY A 277 0.99 -19.99 5.77
N ALA A 278 -0.17 -20.62 5.97
CA ALA A 278 -1.43 -19.91 6.16
C ALA A 278 -1.34 -18.96 7.37
N GLY A 279 -1.64 -17.67 7.17
CA GLY A 279 -1.69 -16.68 8.24
C GLY A 279 -0.36 -16.41 8.95
N TYR A 280 0.79 -16.75 8.37
CA TYR A 280 2.09 -16.64 9.05
C TYR A 280 2.47 -15.21 9.50
N GLN A 281 1.84 -14.17 8.94
CA GLN A 281 2.03 -12.78 9.35
C GLN A 281 0.90 -12.24 10.24
N THR A 282 -0.20 -12.99 10.40
CA THR A 282 -1.33 -12.56 11.22
C THR A 282 -0.96 -12.27 12.68
N PRO A 283 -0.06 -13.06 13.33
CA PRO A 283 0.41 -12.71 14.67
C PRO A 283 1.09 -11.33 14.76
N PHE A 284 1.68 -10.82 13.67
CA PHE A 284 2.24 -9.46 13.64
C PHE A 284 1.14 -8.41 13.65
N ALA A 285 0.10 -8.58 12.82
CA ALA A 285 -1.07 -7.70 12.80
C ALA A 285 -1.74 -7.63 14.16
N GLN A 286 -1.92 -8.78 14.82
CA GLN A 286 -2.53 -8.84 16.15
C GLN A 286 -1.68 -8.12 17.19
N ARG A 287 -0.38 -8.45 17.28
CA ARG A 287 0.48 -7.83 18.29
C ARG A 287 0.65 -6.32 18.10
N ILE A 288 0.78 -5.86 16.86
CA ILE A 288 0.85 -4.42 16.57
C ILE A 288 -0.46 -3.73 16.97
N ARG A 289 -1.60 -4.33 16.64
CA ARG A 289 -2.92 -3.82 17.03
C ARG A 289 -3.06 -3.69 18.55
N ASP A 290 -2.77 -4.76 19.27
CA ASP A 290 -2.95 -4.85 20.71
C ASP A 290 -1.95 -3.98 21.49
N GLU A 291 -0.69 -3.91 21.04
CA GLU A 291 0.38 -3.21 21.76
C GLU A 291 0.58 -1.76 21.32
N ALA A 292 0.24 -1.39 20.08
CA ALA A 292 0.34 -0.01 19.58
C ALA A 292 -1.02 0.73 19.55
N GLY A 293 -2.14 0.02 19.68
CA GLY A 293 -3.47 0.65 19.77
C GLY A 293 -3.99 1.27 18.46
N ILE A 294 -3.49 0.80 17.31
CA ILE A 294 -3.89 1.25 15.98
C ILE A 294 -4.61 0.14 15.21
N LEU A 295 -5.45 0.50 14.23
CA LEU A 295 -6.04 -0.49 13.34
C LEU A 295 -4.95 -1.23 12.54
N THR A 296 -5.14 -2.52 12.29
CA THR A 296 -4.20 -3.29 11.46
C THR A 296 -4.89 -4.05 10.34
N GLY A 297 -4.13 -4.20 9.25
CA GLY A 297 -4.44 -5.09 8.14
C GLY A 297 -3.59 -6.35 8.21
N ALA A 298 -4.21 -7.53 8.17
CA ALA A 298 -3.50 -8.79 8.04
C ALA A 298 -3.35 -9.18 6.56
N VAL A 299 -2.14 -9.57 6.15
CA VAL A 299 -1.83 -10.05 4.80
C VAL A 299 -0.99 -11.32 4.85
N GLY A 300 -0.99 -12.11 3.77
CA GLY A 300 -0.09 -13.25 3.60
C GLY A 300 -0.77 -14.61 3.76
N MET A 301 -0.91 -15.31 2.63
CA MET A 301 -1.53 -16.65 2.56
C MET A 301 -2.91 -16.71 3.22
N ILE A 302 -3.72 -15.66 3.03
CA ILE A 302 -5.15 -15.65 3.34
C ILE A 302 -5.88 -16.00 2.04
N THR A 303 -6.54 -17.16 2.02
CA THR A 303 -7.19 -17.67 0.78
C THR A 303 -8.60 -18.20 1.01
N SER A 304 -8.96 -18.69 2.19
CA SER A 304 -10.29 -19.24 2.45
C SER A 304 -11.19 -18.25 3.21
N PRO A 305 -12.52 -18.26 2.94
CA PRO A 305 -13.47 -17.40 3.65
C PRO A 305 -13.47 -17.65 5.16
N ALA A 306 -13.41 -18.90 5.60
CA ALA A 306 -13.35 -19.26 7.01
C ALA A 306 -12.09 -18.71 7.72
N GLN A 307 -10.93 -18.72 7.04
CA GLN A 307 -9.70 -18.12 7.59
C GLN A 307 -9.86 -16.61 7.74
N ALA A 308 -10.37 -15.92 6.72
CA ALA A 308 -10.59 -14.48 6.74
C ALA A 308 -11.57 -14.06 7.84
N GLU A 309 -12.71 -14.74 7.96
CA GLU A 309 -13.69 -14.53 9.02
C GLU A 309 -13.08 -14.75 10.40
N HIS A 310 -12.30 -15.82 10.59
CA HIS A 310 -11.65 -16.09 11.86
C HIS A 310 -10.71 -14.97 12.30
N ILE A 311 -9.90 -14.42 11.38
CA ILE A 311 -8.97 -13.31 11.66
C ILE A 311 -9.73 -12.10 12.20
N ILE A 312 -10.82 -11.70 11.55
CA ILE A 312 -11.61 -10.54 11.95
C ILE A 312 -12.37 -10.82 13.26
N ASN A 313 -13.06 -11.95 13.33
CA ASN A 313 -13.95 -12.29 14.44
C ASN A 313 -13.18 -12.47 15.77
N THR A 314 -11.95 -12.99 15.71
CA THR A 314 -11.06 -13.13 16.88
C THR A 314 -10.21 -11.90 17.18
N GLY A 315 -10.39 -10.80 16.42
CA GLY A 315 -9.69 -9.54 16.68
C GLY A 315 -8.20 -9.54 16.32
N GLN A 316 -7.76 -10.44 15.44
CA GLN A 316 -6.36 -10.51 15.00
C GLN A 316 -5.99 -9.38 14.03
N ALA A 317 -6.97 -8.78 13.36
CA ALA A 317 -6.85 -7.59 12.53
C ALA A 317 -8.21 -6.94 12.33
N ASP A 318 -8.23 -5.69 11.87
CA ASP A 318 -9.46 -4.94 11.57
C ASP A 318 -9.87 -5.07 10.10
N ALA A 319 -8.91 -5.38 9.21
CA ALA A 319 -9.14 -5.72 7.82
C ALA A 319 -8.21 -6.86 7.36
N ILE A 320 -8.61 -7.57 6.30
CA ILE A 320 -7.73 -8.50 5.59
C ILE A 320 -7.32 -7.91 4.24
N LEU A 321 -6.05 -8.08 3.88
CA LEU A 321 -5.54 -7.76 2.57
C LEU A 321 -5.19 -9.06 1.85
N MET A 322 -5.75 -9.24 0.67
CA MET A 322 -5.50 -10.43 -0.15
C MET A 322 -4.82 -10.02 -1.46
N ALA A 323 -3.87 -10.85 -1.91
CA ALA A 323 -3.11 -10.61 -3.14
C ALA A 323 -3.40 -11.70 -4.17
N ARG A 324 -2.58 -12.77 -4.16
CA ARG A 324 -2.63 -13.86 -5.16
C ARG A 324 -4.01 -14.48 -5.37
N GLU A 325 -4.85 -14.52 -4.33
CA GLU A 325 -6.21 -15.05 -4.49
C GLU A 325 -7.07 -14.16 -5.40
N PHE A 326 -6.99 -12.84 -5.26
CA PHE A 326 -7.65 -11.91 -6.19
C PHE A 326 -7.11 -11.97 -7.62
N LEU A 327 -5.91 -12.50 -7.84
CA LEU A 327 -5.39 -12.73 -9.20
C LEU A 327 -6.09 -13.92 -9.88
N ARG A 328 -6.46 -14.94 -9.11
CA ARG A 328 -7.13 -16.16 -9.60
C ARG A 328 -8.64 -16.04 -9.60
N GLU A 329 -9.18 -15.40 -8.57
CA GLU A 329 -10.61 -15.28 -8.30
C GLU A 329 -10.96 -13.82 -7.99
N PRO A 330 -11.19 -12.98 -9.01
CA PRO A 330 -11.45 -11.56 -8.79
C PRO A 330 -12.77 -11.29 -8.05
N TYR A 331 -13.70 -12.25 -8.05
CA TYR A 331 -15.03 -12.15 -7.40
C TYR A 331 -15.09 -12.90 -6.07
N TRP A 332 -13.92 -13.21 -5.49
CA TRP A 332 -13.80 -13.92 -4.22
C TRP A 332 -14.70 -13.37 -3.10
N PRO A 333 -14.89 -12.05 -2.90
CA PRO A 333 -15.79 -11.54 -1.86
C PRO A 333 -17.24 -12.00 -2.03
N LEU A 334 -17.74 -12.09 -3.26
CA LEU A 334 -19.11 -12.59 -3.52
C LEU A 334 -19.23 -14.07 -3.16
N HIS A 335 -18.22 -14.88 -3.50
CA HIS A 335 -18.17 -16.29 -3.12
C HIS A 335 -18.06 -16.46 -1.59
N ALA A 336 -17.16 -15.71 -0.95
CA ALA A 336 -16.93 -15.74 0.48
C ALA A 336 -18.19 -15.35 1.28
N ALA A 337 -18.93 -14.34 0.85
CA ALA A 337 -20.19 -13.96 1.48
C ALA A 337 -21.21 -15.11 1.45
N GLN A 338 -21.32 -15.83 0.33
CA GLN A 338 -22.19 -17.00 0.21
C GLN A 338 -21.76 -18.14 1.14
N GLU A 339 -20.46 -18.48 1.15
CA GLU A 339 -19.91 -19.54 1.99
C GLU A 339 -20.13 -19.26 3.48
N LEU A 340 -19.93 -18.00 3.89
CA LEU A 340 -20.10 -17.54 5.27
C LEU A 340 -21.56 -17.22 5.63
N ARG A 341 -22.49 -17.30 4.67
CA ARG A 341 -23.91 -16.91 4.81
C ARG A 341 -24.08 -15.47 5.30
N GLN A 342 -23.23 -14.57 4.82
CA GLN A 342 -23.31 -13.13 5.05
C GLN A 342 -23.86 -12.43 3.81
N SER A 343 -24.49 -11.27 3.99
CA SER A 343 -25.02 -10.51 2.85
C SER A 343 -23.90 -9.77 2.13
N ALA A 344 -24.00 -9.70 0.81
CA ALA A 344 -23.14 -8.86 -0.02
C ALA A 344 -23.96 -8.20 -1.12
N SER A 345 -23.53 -7.01 -1.55
CA SER A 345 -24.15 -6.29 -2.65
C SER A 345 -23.59 -6.75 -4.00
N TRP A 346 -24.46 -6.86 -4.99
CA TRP A 346 -24.12 -7.35 -6.34
C TRP A 346 -24.34 -6.25 -7.38
N PRO A 347 -23.51 -6.18 -8.44
CA PRO A 347 -23.83 -5.37 -9.61
C PRO A 347 -25.22 -5.76 -10.12
N VAL A 348 -26.06 -4.78 -10.47
CA VAL A 348 -27.45 -5.03 -10.91
C VAL A 348 -27.52 -6.00 -12.10
N GLN A 349 -26.49 -6.00 -12.94
CA GLN A 349 -26.33 -6.87 -14.09
C GLN A 349 -26.14 -8.36 -13.71
N TYR A 350 -25.68 -8.65 -12.49
CA TYR A 350 -25.36 -10.00 -12.02
C TYR A 350 -26.38 -10.57 -11.04
N LEU A 351 -27.44 -9.83 -10.69
CA LEU A 351 -28.46 -10.28 -9.73
C LEU A 351 -29.14 -11.60 -10.12
N ARG A 352 -29.20 -11.94 -11.41
CA ARG A 352 -29.72 -13.24 -11.89
C ARG A 352 -28.88 -14.45 -11.46
N ALA A 353 -27.62 -14.22 -11.08
CA ALA A 353 -26.71 -15.24 -10.54
C ALA A 353 -26.56 -15.15 -9.01
N ALA A 354 -27.17 -14.16 -8.37
CA ALA A 354 -27.00 -13.89 -6.95
C ALA A 354 -27.95 -14.73 -6.07
N PRO A 355 -27.63 -14.91 -4.78
CA PRO A 355 -28.55 -15.48 -3.79
C PRO A 355 -29.85 -14.66 -3.68
N ARG A 356 -30.93 -15.30 -3.18
CA ARG A 356 -32.27 -14.67 -3.14
C ARG A 356 -32.34 -13.40 -2.27
N ASP A 357 -31.47 -13.27 -1.28
CA ASP A 357 -31.37 -12.14 -0.35
C ASP A 357 -30.34 -11.08 -0.79
N ALA A 358 -29.72 -11.25 -1.96
CA ALA A 358 -28.80 -10.28 -2.51
C ALA A 358 -29.52 -8.98 -2.92
N HIS A 359 -28.85 -7.85 -2.69
CA HIS A 359 -29.34 -6.53 -3.07
C HIS A 359 -28.45 -5.87 -4.12
N ALA A 360 -29.03 -4.93 -4.85
CA ALA A 360 -28.34 -4.13 -5.84
C ALA A 360 -27.23 -3.28 -5.18
N ARG A 361 -26.06 -3.27 -5.80
CA ARG A 361 -24.94 -2.46 -5.37
C ARG A 361 -25.17 -0.98 -5.64
N VAL A 362 -24.76 -0.16 -4.68
CA VAL A 362 -24.73 1.29 -4.78
C VAL A 362 -23.29 1.80 -4.89
N PRO A 363 -23.04 2.90 -5.61
CA PRO A 363 -21.74 3.57 -5.62
C PRO A 363 -21.33 4.01 -4.20
N VAL A 364 -20.01 4.14 -3.98
CA VAL A 364 -19.50 4.68 -2.71
C VAL A 364 -19.98 6.12 -2.53
N ASN A 365 -20.50 6.43 -1.35
CA ASN A 365 -20.82 7.81 -0.98
C ASN A 365 -19.57 8.52 -0.45
N LEU A 366 -18.99 9.40 -1.26
CA LEU A 366 -17.82 10.21 -0.93
C LEU A 366 -18.16 11.70 -0.81
N ASP A 367 -19.43 12.04 -0.60
CA ASP A 367 -19.89 13.42 -0.60
C ASP A 367 -19.28 14.26 0.54
N LYS A 368 -18.76 13.62 1.58
CA LYS A 368 -18.03 14.26 2.68
C LYS A 368 -16.58 14.62 2.33
N LEU A 369 -16.07 14.16 1.18
CA LEU A 369 -14.65 14.29 0.77
C LEU A 369 -14.53 15.08 -0.54
N LYS A 370 -15.36 16.12 -0.70
CA LYS A 370 -15.60 16.78 -1.99
C LYS A 370 -14.42 17.61 -2.52
N SER A 371 -13.45 17.99 -1.70
CA SER A 371 -12.30 18.75 -2.19
C SER A 371 -11.02 18.50 -1.39
N CYS A 372 -9.92 18.22 -2.09
CA CYS A 372 -8.58 18.18 -1.50
C CYS A 372 -8.02 19.60 -1.23
N PHE A 373 -8.63 20.64 -1.81
CA PHE A 373 -8.05 21.99 -1.88
C PHE A 373 -8.87 23.08 -1.18
N GLU A 374 -10.18 22.87 -1.01
CA GLU A 374 -11.06 23.91 -0.44
C GLU A 374 -10.87 24.05 1.08
N GLU A 375 -10.59 22.97 1.81
CA GLU A 375 -10.48 23.01 3.28
C GLU A 375 -9.07 23.29 3.81
N GLN A 376 -8.01 22.90 3.09
CA GLN A 376 -6.62 23.05 3.57
C GLN A 376 -5.94 24.36 3.13
N HIS A 377 -6.49 25.05 2.12
CA HIS A 377 -5.95 26.30 1.58
C HIS A 377 -6.98 27.44 1.55
N ALA A 378 -8.11 27.30 2.26
CA ALA A 378 -8.98 28.44 2.52
C ALA A 378 -8.14 29.56 3.16
N ILE A 379 -8.00 30.67 2.44
CA ILE A 379 -7.40 31.90 2.98
C ILE A 379 -8.23 32.25 4.21
N PRO A 380 -7.65 32.38 5.41
CA PRO A 380 -8.42 32.78 6.57
C PRO A 380 -9.08 34.12 6.25
N GLU A 381 -10.41 34.19 6.39
CA GLU A 381 -11.13 35.44 6.24
C GLU A 381 -10.45 36.48 7.14
N ARG A 382 -10.00 37.58 6.53
CA ARG A 382 -9.41 38.69 7.27
C ARG A 382 -10.52 39.29 8.13
N GLY A 383 -10.51 38.94 9.42
CA GLY A 383 -11.28 39.63 10.47
C GLY A 383 -10.73 41.02 10.77
#